data_AF-A6GGF7-F1
#
_entry.id   AF-A6GGF7-F1
#
_cell.length_a   1.000
_cell.length_b   1.000
_cell.length_c   1.000
_cell.angle_alpha   90.00
_cell.angle_beta   90.00
_cell.angle_gamma   90.00
#
_symmetry.space_group_name_H-M   'P 1'
#
loop_
_entity.id
_entity.type
_entity.pdbx_description
1 polymer ?
#
loop_
_entity_poly.entity_id
_entity_poly.type
_entity_poly.pdbx_seq_one_letter_code
_entity_poly.pdbx_strand_id
1 'polypeptide(L)'
;MGEMLSRQRFATTALSFAAVAAIGLGGAFMGAPAQAEEGEACTTKKFSSSKVEKACKDGGRAGAKTYMKAVLKKGKAAGEELSCKTCHSSLKTFALAPGAADNLKRIEAL
;
A
#
# COMPACT_ATOMS: atom_id res chain seq x y z
N MET A 1 35.68 26.76 -39.81
CA MET A 1 34.37 26.55 -40.47
C MET A 1 33.72 25.37 -39.77
N GLY A 2 32.65 25.45 -39.00
CA GLY A 2 31.77 26.56 -38.65
C GLY A 2 30.74 26.04 -37.63
N GLU A 3 30.30 26.95 -36.75
CA GLU A 3 28.89 27.14 -36.42
C GLU A 3 28.26 26.07 -35.51
N MET A 4 28.22 26.23 -34.18
CA MET A 4 27.58 27.32 -33.44
C MET A 4 26.19 27.75 -33.96
N LEU A 5 25.32 26.85 -34.42
CA LEU A 5 23.90 27.21 -34.66
C LEU A 5 22.92 26.05 -34.38
N SER A 6 22.74 25.70 -33.11
CA SER A 6 21.49 25.07 -32.66
C SER A 6 21.05 25.70 -31.34
N ARG A 7 21.02 27.03 -31.38
CA ARG A 7 20.81 27.91 -30.22
C ARG A 7 19.90 29.07 -30.62
N GLN A 8 18.84 28.78 -31.37
CA GLN A 8 17.73 29.70 -31.59
C GLN A 8 16.47 28.90 -31.85
N ARG A 9 15.53 28.89 -30.91
CA ARG A 9 14.06 29.02 -31.09
C ARG A 9 13.36 28.95 -29.73
N PHE A 10 13.77 29.78 -28.77
CA PHE A 10 12.88 30.13 -27.65
C PHE A 10 12.98 31.63 -27.43
N ALA A 11 12.50 32.34 -28.44
CA ALA A 11 12.19 33.74 -28.37
C ALA A 11 10.97 33.92 -27.45
N THR A 12 11.13 34.79 -26.46
CA THR A 12 10.15 35.79 -26.07
C THR A 12 8.73 35.31 -25.75
N THR A 13 8.47 35.12 -24.46
CA THR A 13 7.29 35.70 -23.81
C THR A 13 7.61 35.95 -22.34
N ALA A 14 8.17 37.13 -22.07
CA ALA A 14 7.95 37.79 -20.80
C ALA A 14 6.47 38.21 -20.77
N LEU A 15 5.68 37.70 -19.81
CA LEU A 15 4.42 38.33 -19.45
C LEU A 15 4.04 37.98 -18.00
N SER A 16 4.15 39.01 -17.16
CA SER A 16 3.29 39.32 -16.02
C SER A 16 3.30 38.38 -14.81
N PHE A 17 4.17 38.73 -13.84
CA PHE A 17 3.89 38.50 -12.43
C PHE A 17 2.72 39.40 -12.00
N ALA A 18 1.50 38.87 -12.00
CA ALA A 18 0.36 39.46 -11.30
C ALA A 18 0.05 38.58 -10.09
N ALA A 19 0.44 39.07 -8.92
CA ALA A 19 0.01 38.53 -7.64
C ALA A 19 -1.51 38.68 -7.48
N VAL A 20 -2.22 37.58 -7.25
CA VAL A 20 -3.54 37.59 -6.61
C VAL A 20 -3.53 36.56 -5.50
N ALA A 21 -3.33 37.05 -4.28
CA ALA A 21 -3.67 36.33 -3.08
C ALA A 21 -5.20 36.34 -2.93
N ALA A 22 -5.82 35.16 -2.88
CA ALA A 22 -7.18 35.01 -2.38
C ALA A 22 -7.32 33.67 -1.67
N ILE A 23 -7.34 33.78 -0.34
CA ILE A 23 -7.67 32.77 0.64
C ILE A 23 -9.12 32.32 0.41
N GLY A 24 -9.37 31.02 0.30
CA GLY A 24 -10.71 30.48 0.10
C GLY A 24 -10.78 28.99 0.43
N LEU A 25 -11.01 28.70 1.71
CA LEU A 25 -11.24 27.39 2.28
C LEU A 25 -12.42 26.68 1.60
N GLY A 26 -12.22 25.43 1.17
CA GLY A 26 -13.33 24.61 0.67
C GLY A 26 -12.92 23.27 0.08
N GLY A 27 -11.86 22.65 0.60
CA GLY A 27 -11.51 21.27 0.25
C GLY A 27 -12.54 20.32 0.86
N ALA A 28 -13.57 19.97 0.09
CA ALA A 28 -14.44 18.84 0.38
C ALA A 28 -13.56 17.58 0.40
N PHE A 29 -13.21 17.14 1.62
CA PHE A 29 -12.60 15.85 1.87
C PHE A 29 -13.56 14.76 1.40
N MET A 30 -13.36 14.29 0.18
CA MET A 30 -13.81 12.97 -0.26
C MET A 30 -13.22 11.96 0.74
N GLY A 31 -14.10 11.33 1.52
CA GLY A 31 -13.73 10.35 2.53
C GLY A 31 -12.85 9.25 1.92
N ALA A 32 -11.58 9.24 2.32
CA ALA A 32 -10.69 8.11 2.07
C ALA A 32 -11.27 6.86 2.78
N PRO A 33 -11.22 5.67 2.16
CA PRO A 33 -11.58 4.45 2.87
C PRO A 33 -10.65 4.31 4.07
N ALA A 34 -11.22 4.20 5.27
CA ALA A 34 -10.50 4.00 6.53
C ALA A 34 -9.41 2.92 6.34
N GLN A 35 -8.20 3.37 6.07
CA GLN A 35 -7.01 2.55 6.23
C GLN A 35 -6.86 2.40 7.73
N ALA A 36 -6.86 1.15 8.22
CA ALA A 36 -6.52 0.87 9.61
C ALA A 36 -5.38 1.79 10.05
N GLU A 37 -5.66 2.60 11.08
CA GLU A 37 -4.78 3.66 11.54
C GLU A 37 -3.43 3.03 11.92
N GLU A 38 -2.34 3.73 11.62
CA GLU A 38 -1.00 3.29 12.02
C GLU A 38 -0.98 3.05 13.53
N GLY A 39 -0.78 1.79 13.94
CA GLY A 39 -0.71 1.39 15.35
C GLY A 39 -1.96 0.77 15.96
N GLU A 40 -3.06 0.56 15.21
CA GLU A 40 -4.20 -0.21 15.73
C GLU A 40 -3.75 -1.60 16.22
N ALA A 41 -3.98 -1.90 17.50
CA ALA A 41 -3.71 -3.22 18.05
C ALA A 41 -4.53 -4.28 17.32
N CYS A 42 -3.98 -5.47 17.11
CA CYS A 42 -4.78 -6.56 16.58
C CYS A 42 -5.83 -6.98 17.61
N THR A 43 -7.08 -7.02 17.20
CA THR A 43 -8.19 -7.52 18.02
C THR A 43 -8.35 -9.05 17.93
N THR A 44 -7.65 -9.69 16.98
CA THR A 44 -7.61 -11.14 16.81
C THR A 44 -6.92 -11.83 17.98
N LYS A 45 -7.63 -12.74 18.64
CA LYS A 45 -7.12 -13.49 19.80
C LYS A 45 -6.39 -14.80 19.45
N LYS A 46 -6.51 -15.28 18.21
CA LYS A 46 -5.94 -16.56 17.77
C LYS A 46 -5.25 -16.39 16.42
N PHE A 47 -3.99 -16.80 16.34
CA PHE A 47 -3.20 -16.79 15.13
C PHE A 47 -2.84 -18.22 14.74
N SER A 48 -2.92 -18.54 13.45
CA SER A 48 -2.49 -19.84 12.91
C SER A 48 -1.01 -19.87 12.51
N SER A 49 -0.31 -18.73 12.57
CA SER A 49 1.12 -18.59 12.29
C SER A 49 1.76 -17.68 13.33
N SER A 50 2.84 -18.16 13.95
CA SER A 50 3.63 -17.44 14.96
C SER A 50 4.30 -16.19 14.38
N LYS A 51 4.64 -16.19 13.09
CA LYS A 51 5.22 -15.02 12.41
C LYS A 51 4.19 -13.89 12.25
N VAL A 52 2.93 -14.25 11.96
CA VAL A 52 1.82 -13.28 11.90
C VAL A 52 1.53 -12.71 13.27
N GLU A 53 1.49 -13.58 14.29
CA GLU A 53 1.32 -13.16 15.67
C GLU A 53 2.44 -12.21 16.13
N LYS A 54 3.70 -12.53 15.81
CA LYS A 54 4.83 -11.66 16.13
C LYS A 54 4.73 -10.31 15.41
N ALA A 55 4.50 -10.31 14.10
CA ALA A 55 4.34 -9.08 13.33
C ALA A 55 3.18 -8.21 13.84
N CYS A 56 2.11 -8.87 14.29
CA CYS A 56 0.98 -8.23 14.95
C CYS A 56 1.34 -7.64 16.32
N LYS A 57 2.06 -8.37 17.18
CA LYS A 57 2.47 -7.87 18.50
C LYS A 57 3.43 -6.69 18.40
N ASP A 58 4.35 -6.74 17.44
CA ASP A 58 5.40 -5.73 17.28
C ASP A 58 4.89 -4.44 16.60
N GLY A 59 3.99 -4.58 15.62
CA GLY A 59 3.57 -3.45 14.75
C GLY A 59 2.05 -3.28 14.62
N GLY A 60 1.28 -3.94 15.47
CA GLY A 60 -0.17 -3.97 15.39
C GLY A 60 -0.69 -4.55 14.07
N ARG A 61 -1.90 -4.14 13.72
CA ARG A 61 -2.58 -4.54 12.49
C ARG A 61 -1.81 -4.13 11.24
N ALA A 62 -1.12 -2.99 11.28
CA ALA A 62 -0.25 -2.53 10.20
C ALA A 62 0.94 -3.49 10.00
N GLY A 63 1.61 -3.90 11.09
CA GLY A 63 2.69 -4.89 11.06
C GLY A 63 2.25 -6.23 10.48
N ALA A 64 1.10 -6.75 10.94
CA ALA A 64 0.52 -7.98 10.40
C ALA A 64 0.20 -7.87 8.89
N LYS A 65 -0.38 -6.74 8.46
CA LYS A 65 -0.70 -6.48 7.05
C LYS A 65 0.56 -6.39 6.19
N THR A 66 1.61 -5.73 6.68
CA THR A 66 2.91 -5.63 6.00
C THR A 66 3.52 -7.00 5.81
N TYR A 67 3.51 -7.84 6.85
CA TYR A 67 3.97 -9.22 6.76
C TYR A 67 3.16 -10.03 5.74
N MET A 68 1.82 -9.96 5.76
CA MET A 68 0.97 -10.63 4.76
C MET A 68 1.23 -10.15 3.33
N LYS A 69 1.48 -8.85 3.12
CA LYS A 69 1.86 -8.34 1.79
C LYS A 69 3.21 -8.91 1.34
N ALA A 70 4.17 -9.10 2.24
CA ALA A 70 5.45 -9.72 1.92
C ALA A 70 5.27 -11.19 1.50
N VAL A 71 4.43 -11.94 2.21
CA VAL A 71 4.05 -13.32 1.83
C VAL A 71 3.41 -13.35 0.45
N LEU A 72 2.44 -12.47 0.16
CA LEU A 72 1.82 -12.39 -1.16
C LEU A 72 2.84 -12.09 -2.26
N LYS A 73 3.78 -11.18 -2.01
CA LYS A 73 4.87 -10.88 -2.96
C LYS A 73 5.76 -12.10 -3.20
N LYS A 74 6.12 -12.83 -2.14
CA LYS A 74 6.92 -14.06 -2.21
C LYS A 74 6.23 -15.13 -3.06
N GLY A 75 4.96 -15.44 -2.79
CA GLY A 75 4.23 -16.43 -3.57
C GLY A 75 4.03 -16.02 -5.02
N LYS A 76 3.77 -14.73 -5.30
CA LYS A 76 3.70 -14.22 -6.68
C LYS A 76 5.03 -14.34 -7.42
N ALA A 77 6.15 -14.08 -6.74
CA ALA A 77 7.48 -14.25 -7.34
C ALA A 77 7.79 -15.72 -7.68
N ALA A 78 7.17 -16.66 -6.96
CA ALA A 78 7.23 -18.09 -7.24
C ALA A 78 6.19 -18.58 -8.27
N GLY A 79 5.42 -17.67 -8.88
CA GLY A 79 4.43 -18.00 -9.90
C GLY A 79 3.02 -18.32 -9.38
N GLU A 80 2.74 -18.13 -8.09
CA GLU A 80 1.38 -18.35 -7.56
C GLU A 80 0.48 -17.13 -7.75
N GLU A 81 -0.74 -17.36 -8.25
CA GLU A 81 -1.78 -16.33 -8.40
C GLU A 81 -2.49 -16.07 -7.07
N LEU A 82 -1.85 -15.27 -6.22
CA LEU A 82 -2.36 -14.95 -4.89
C LEU A 82 -3.00 -13.57 -4.81
N SER A 83 -4.11 -13.50 -4.09
CA SER A 83 -4.76 -12.24 -3.71
C SER A 83 -5.11 -12.24 -2.22
N CYS A 84 -5.47 -11.09 -1.67
CA CYS A 84 -5.95 -11.02 -0.29
C CYS A 84 -7.15 -11.95 -0.05
N LYS A 85 -8.00 -12.15 -1.07
CA LYS A 85 -9.17 -13.03 -1.01
C LYS A 85 -8.85 -14.52 -1.06
N THR A 86 -7.62 -14.88 -1.46
CA THR A 86 -7.16 -16.28 -1.44
C THR A 86 -7.09 -16.81 -0.01
N CYS A 87 -6.73 -15.96 0.96
CA CYS A 87 -6.63 -16.35 2.37
C CYS A 87 -7.75 -15.75 3.24
N HIS A 88 -8.39 -14.66 2.82
CA HIS A 88 -9.45 -14.01 3.59
C HIS A 88 -10.82 -14.14 2.89
N SER A 89 -11.79 -14.69 3.60
CA SER A 89 -13.20 -14.71 3.18
C SER A 89 -13.86 -13.33 3.29
N SER A 90 -13.32 -12.45 4.15
CA SER A 90 -13.76 -11.07 4.29
C SER A 90 -12.59 -10.14 4.56
N LEU A 91 -12.45 -9.09 3.76
CA LEU A 91 -11.46 -8.04 3.96
C LEU A 91 -11.91 -6.97 4.95
N LYS A 92 -13.19 -6.96 5.34
CA LYS A 92 -13.73 -6.04 6.35
C LYS A 92 -13.45 -6.58 7.76
N THR A 93 -13.80 -7.84 7.99
CA THR A 93 -13.64 -8.51 9.28
C THR A 93 -12.35 -9.31 9.39
N PHE A 94 -11.58 -9.41 8.31
CA PHE A 94 -10.36 -10.22 8.21
C PHE A 94 -10.59 -11.70 8.50
N ALA A 95 -11.84 -12.17 8.35
CA ALA A 95 -12.19 -13.57 8.47
C ALA A 95 -11.38 -14.40 7.47
N LEU A 96 -10.88 -15.55 7.94
CA LEU A 96 -10.07 -16.46 7.13
C LEU A 96 -10.96 -17.31 6.23
N ALA A 97 -10.47 -17.59 5.02
CA ALA A 97 -11.04 -18.61 4.16
C ALA A 97 -10.63 -20.02 4.65
N PRO A 98 -11.37 -21.07 4.29
CA PRO A 98 -10.93 -22.45 4.50
C PRO A 98 -9.54 -22.69 3.89
N GLY A 99 -8.65 -23.35 4.61
CA GLY A 99 -7.28 -23.64 4.14
C GLY A 99 -6.31 -22.44 4.13
N ALA A 100 -6.71 -21.27 4.64
CA ALA A 100 -5.85 -20.08 4.67
C ALA A 100 -4.53 -20.31 5.43
N ALA A 101 -4.55 -21.09 6.51
CA ALA A 101 -3.35 -21.42 7.28
C ALA A 101 -2.38 -22.31 6.47
N ASP A 102 -2.90 -23.27 5.71
CA ASP A 102 -2.09 -24.17 4.88
C ASP A 102 -1.52 -23.44 3.67
N ASN A 103 -2.31 -22.55 3.05
CA ASN A 103 -1.83 -21.65 2.00
C ASN A 103 -0.68 -20.78 2.52
N LEU A 104 -0.84 -20.16 3.69
CA LEU A 104 0.22 -19.35 4.31
C LEU A 104 1.49 -20.17 4.55
N LYS A 105 1.37 -21.36 5.14
CA LYS A 105 2.51 -22.26 5.38
C LYS A 105 3.21 -22.66 4.08
N ARG A 106 2.44 -23.02 3.03
CA ARG A 106 2.99 -23.36 1.72
C ARG A 106 3.84 -22.23 1.17
N ILE A 107 3.32 -21.00 1.18
CA ILE A 107 4.02 -19.82 0.64
C ILE A 107 5.24 -19.45 1.48
N GLU A 108 5.15 -19.57 2.81
CA GLU A 108 6.28 -19.32 3.70
C GLU A 108 7.45 -20.28 3.43
N ALA A 109 7.16 -21.49 2.93
CA ALA A 109 8.14 -22.54 2.62
C ALA A 109 8.74 -22.47 1.20
N LEU A 110 8.26 -21.55 0.34
CA LEU A 110 8.88 -21.26 -0.97
C LEU A 110 10.26 -20.62 -0.84
#